data_AF-A0A2V5II56-F1
#
_entry.id   AF-A0A2V5II56-F1
#
_cell.length_a   1.000
_cell.length_b   1.000
_cell.length_c   1.000
_cell.angle_alpha   90.00
_cell.angle_beta   90.00
_cell.angle_gamma   90.00
#
_symmetry.space_group_name_H-M   'P 1'
#
loop_
_entity.id
_entity.type
_entity.pdbx_description
1 polymer ?
#
loop_
_entity_poly.entity_id
_entity_poly.type
_entity_poly.pdbx_seq_one_letter_code
_entity_poly.pdbx_strand_id
1 'polypeptide(L)'
;MTELTSNPEFKKFSLLPAELRLKIWEDTLSEPVHLALYAYELGRWESSWAQTHLSLVFHAEELPHMLIDVPLFMVNREAQQAVKRWAQKQGIKIQYHPILAPNFAFRRPIDKDTDTLYVSQEDFRHFQLEPLNPVCSPFLTRLSFSFPIPRVAFPYCLLQHEKDVLSKVVSRDWGRITEVLVVMNGPSSVYGLLHDNDLDGGLVQQRWEWAAIPGAEEPLVWDPARRTFTPVTQGFWNSPEVSEREFRLLAERAFARAIESDGYPGDSSLKVRPVFVVG
;
A
#
# COMPACT_ATOMS: atom_id res chain seq x y z
N MET A 1 -12.38 -31.12 -31.33
CA MET A 1 -11.72 -31.87 -30.24
C MET A 1 -10.23 -31.68 -30.43
N THR A 2 -9.64 -30.75 -29.69
CA THR A 2 -8.20 -30.43 -29.76
C THR A 2 -7.49 -31.24 -28.69
N GLU A 3 -6.63 -32.16 -29.10
CA GLU A 3 -5.79 -32.96 -28.21
C GLU A 3 -4.83 -32.04 -27.45
N LEU A 4 -5.00 -31.98 -26.12
CA LEU A 4 -4.00 -31.40 -25.22
C LEU A 4 -2.76 -32.30 -25.29
N THR A 5 -1.73 -31.84 -25.98
CA THR A 5 -0.40 -32.45 -26.02
C THR A 5 0.11 -32.60 -24.59
N SER A 6 0.13 -33.84 -24.09
CA SER A 6 0.62 -34.14 -22.74
C SER A 6 2.09 -33.79 -22.67
N ASN A 7 2.45 -32.74 -21.93
CA ASN A 7 3.83 -32.34 -21.73
C ASN A 7 4.59 -33.46 -20.97
N PRO A 8 5.59 -34.13 -21.59
CA PRO A 8 6.24 -35.31 -21.02
C PRO A 8 7.00 -35.04 -19.71
N GLU A 9 7.39 -33.80 -19.45
CA GLU A 9 8.08 -33.40 -18.22
C GLU A 9 7.21 -33.56 -16.97
N PHE A 10 5.90 -33.27 -17.09
CA PHE A 10 4.98 -33.34 -15.95
C PHE A 10 4.66 -34.77 -15.52
N LYS A 11 4.89 -35.77 -16.39
CA LYS A 11 4.70 -37.18 -16.03
C LYS A 11 5.67 -37.63 -14.94
N LYS A 12 6.86 -37.03 -14.85
CA LYS A 12 7.85 -37.35 -13.81
C LYS A 12 7.41 -36.84 -12.45
N PHE A 13 6.70 -35.70 -12.40
CA PHE A 13 6.19 -35.15 -11.15
C PHE A 13 5.24 -36.12 -10.45
N SER A 14 4.33 -36.76 -11.19
CA SER A 14 3.39 -37.75 -10.64
C SER A 14 4.06 -39.02 -10.10
N LEU A 15 5.31 -39.29 -10.45
CA LEU A 15 6.08 -40.45 -9.95
C LEU A 15 6.73 -40.18 -8.59
N LEU A 16 6.74 -38.92 -8.13
CA LEU A 16 7.28 -38.58 -6.82
C LEU A 16 6.36 -39.07 -5.70
N PRO A 17 6.92 -39.49 -4.55
CA PRO A 17 6.16 -39.70 -3.32
C PRO A 17 5.24 -38.52 -3.00
N ALA A 18 4.08 -38.82 -2.42
CA ALA A 18 3.04 -37.81 -2.15
C ALA A 18 3.57 -36.67 -1.27
N GLU A 19 4.44 -36.98 -0.31
CA GLU A 19 5.07 -36.03 0.59
C GLU A 19 5.92 -35.00 -0.18
N LEU A 20 6.69 -35.48 -1.18
CA LEU A 20 7.52 -34.60 -2.00
C LEU A 20 6.66 -33.74 -2.94
N ARG A 21 5.59 -34.30 -3.51
CA ARG A 21 4.68 -33.53 -4.39
C ARG A 21 3.98 -32.42 -3.62
N LEU A 22 3.49 -32.71 -2.42
CA LEU A 22 2.88 -31.71 -1.54
C LEU A 22 3.89 -30.64 -1.14
N LYS A 23 5.10 -31.03 -0.74
CA LYS A 23 6.16 -30.08 -0.40
C LYS A 23 6.51 -29.17 -1.57
N ILE A 24 6.62 -29.71 -2.79
CA ILE A 24 6.85 -28.91 -3.98
C ILE A 24 5.69 -27.91 -4.18
N TRP A 25 4.43 -28.34 -4.06
CA TRP A 25 3.31 -27.40 -4.19
C TRP A 25 3.34 -26.28 -3.15
N GLU A 26 3.64 -26.61 -1.90
CA GLU A 26 3.76 -25.62 -0.83
C GLU A 26 4.93 -24.66 -1.06
N ASP A 27 6.10 -25.19 -1.46
CA ASP A 27 7.31 -24.39 -1.73
C ASP A 27 7.22 -23.58 -3.05
N THR A 28 6.35 -23.95 -3.99
CA THR A 28 6.11 -23.20 -5.24
C THR A 28 5.15 -22.02 -5.09
N LEU A 29 4.37 -21.99 -4.02
CA LEU A 29 3.50 -20.86 -3.73
C LEU A 29 4.38 -19.71 -3.29
N SER A 30 4.21 -18.54 -3.93
CA SER A 30 4.97 -17.35 -3.56
C SER A 30 4.81 -17.06 -2.07
N GLU A 31 5.87 -16.49 -1.50
CA GLU A 31 5.78 -15.85 -0.20
C GLU A 31 4.61 -14.85 -0.20
N PRO A 32 3.98 -14.63 0.97
CA PRO A 32 2.89 -13.68 1.08
C PRO A 32 3.26 -12.34 0.45
N VAL A 33 2.27 -11.65 -0.11
CA VAL A 33 2.42 -10.24 -0.45
C VAL A 33 2.70 -9.49 0.85
N HIS A 34 3.97 -9.25 1.11
CA HIS A 34 4.46 -8.46 2.22
C HIS A 34 4.63 -7.04 1.69
N LEU A 35 4.17 -6.04 2.44
CA LEU A 35 4.37 -4.63 2.09
C LEU A 35 3.59 -4.19 0.83
N ALA A 36 2.30 -4.53 0.78
CA ALA A 36 1.42 -4.10 -0.30
C ALA A 36 1.21 -2.58 -0.32
N LEU A 37 1.11 -2.00 -1.52
CA LEU A 37 0.62 -0.64 -1.75
C LEU A 37 -0.84 -0.71 -2.16
N TYR A 38 -1.75 -0.12 -1.38
CA TYR A 38 -3.16 0.03 -1.74
C TYR A 38 -3.44 1.46 -2.17
N ALA A 39 -4.03 1.64 -3.34
CA ALA A 39 -4.41 2.94 -3.83
C ALA A 39 -5.48 3.57 -2.95
N TYR A 40 -5.29 4.84 -2.63
CA TYR A 40 -6.32 5.68 -2.05
C TYR A 40 -7.46 5.87 -3.05
N GLU A 41 -8.67 5.89 -2.51
CA GLU A 41 -9.90 6.10 -3.24
C GLU A 41 -10.74 7.15 -2.50
N LEU A 42 -11.32 8.08 -3.25
CA LEU A 42 -12.25 9.08 -2.74
C LEU A 42 -13.55 8.40 -2.26
N GLY A 43 -14.15 8.92 -1.20
CA GLY A 43 -15.41 8.42 -0.64
C GLY A 43 -15.20 7.39 0.47
N ARG A 44 -13.96 7.18 0.91
CA ARG A 44 -13.60 6.23 1.97
C ARG A 44 -13.60 6.86 3.37
N TRP A 45 -13.90 8.14 3.47
CA TRP A 45 -14.11 8.81 4.74
C TRP A 45 -15.59 8.84 5.12
N GLU A 46 -15.91 8.33 6.30
CA GLU A 46 -17.23 8.48 6.91
C GLU A 46 -17.18 9.56 7.99
N SER A 47 -18.22 10.40 8.03
CA SER A 47 -18.40 11.40 9.07
C SER A 47 -19.56 11.01 9.98
N SER A 48 -19.32 10.98 11.28
CA SER A 48 -20.34 10.71 12.29
C SER A 48 -20.41 11.87 13.29
N TRP A 49 -21.64 12.25 13.65
CA TRP A 49 -21.91 13.40 14.50
C TRP A 49 -22.50 12.95 15.83
N ALA A 50 -21.86 13.37 16.93
CA ALA A 50 -22.36 13.16 18.28
C ALA A 50 -22.35 14.48 19.05
N GLN A 51 -23.52 15.13 19.16
CA GLN A 51 -23.72 16.43 19.81
C GLN A 51 -22.83 17.55 19.24
N THR A 52 -21.62 17.70 19.79
CA THR A 52 -20.62 18.73 19.44
C THR A 52 -19.31 18.12 18.92
N HIS A 53 -19.28 16.80 18.76
CA HIS A 53 -18.13 16.03 18.33
C HIS A 53 -18.38 15.47 16.93
N LEU A 54 -17.49 15.82 16.00
CA LEU A 54 -17.42 15.21 14.67
C LEU A 54 -16.27 14.21 14.67
N SER A 55 -16.61 12.96 14.39
CA SER A 55 -15.66 11.88 14.20
C SER A 55 -15.57 11.50 12.73
N LEU A 56 -14.37 11.53 12.19
CA LEU A 56 -14.03 11.19 10.82
C LEU A 56 -13.27 9.86 10.83
N VAL A 57 -13.79 8.85 10.15
CA VAL A 57 -13.20 7.51 10.11
C VAL A 57 -12.85 7.15 8.68
N PHE A 58 -11.63 6.67 8.47
CA PHE A 58 -11.22 6.14 7.16
C PHE A 58 -11.48 4.63 7.08
N HIS A 59 -12.32 4.21 6.14
CA HIS A 59 -12.77 2.83 5.94
C HIS A 59 -11.81 2.06 5.04
N ALA A 60 -10.63 1.75 5.57
CA ALA A 60 -9.60 1.02 4.83
C ALA A 60 -10.08 -0.37 4.36
N GLU A 61 -10.99 -1.02 5.09
CA GLU A 61 -11.56 -2.33 4.71
C GLU A 61 -12.36 -2.31 3.41
N GLU A 62 -12.83 -1.13 3.01
CA GLU A 62 -13.62 -0.95 1.80
C GLU A 62 -12.75 -0.63 0.58
N LEU A 63 -11.43 -0.49 0.75
CA LEU A 63 -10.51 -0.29 -0.36
C LEU A 63 -10.59 -1.46 -1.36
N PRO A 64 -10.36 -1.19 -2.65
CA PRO A 64 -10.28 -2.21 -3.69
C PRO A 64 -9.35 -3.33 -3.27
N HIS A 65 -9.85 -4.57 -3.26
CA HIS A 65 -8.99 -5.71 -2.96
C HIS A 65 -7.93 -5.88 -4.05
N MET A 66 -6.75 -6.29 -3.62
CA MET A 66 -5.64 -6.60 -4.52
C MET A 66 -5.86 -7.97 -5.16
N LEU A 67 -5.69 -8.06 -6.48
CA LEU A 67 -5.67 -9.33 -7.19
C LEU A 67 -4.29 -9.97 -7.11
N ILE A 68 -4.31 -11.26 -6.80
CA ILE A 68 -3.12 -12.11 -6.85
C ILE A 68 -3.35 -13.15 -7.94
N ASP A 69 -2.40 -13.26 -8.87
CA ASP A 69 -2.42 -14.37 -9.81
C ASP A 69 -1.86 -15.63 -9.12
N VAL A 70 -2.61 -16.72 -9.20
CA VAL A 70 -2.21 -18.01 -8.64
C VAL A 70 -2.47 -19.10 -9.68
N PRO A 71 -1.64 -19.20 -10.73
CA PRO A 71 -1.83 -20.16 -11.82
C PRO A 71 -1.87 -21.62 -11.33
N LEU A 72 -1.15 -21.90 -10.23
CA LEU A 72 -1.12 -23.21 -9.57
C LEU A 72 -2.50 -23.77 -9.23
N PHE A 73 -3.49 -22.90 -9.02
CA PHE A 73 -4.86 -23.33 -8.72
C PHE A 73 -5.51 -24.11 -9.86
N MET A 74 -5.07 -23.94 -11.10
CA MET A 74 -5.68 -24.60 -12.27
C MET A 74 -4.93 -25.87 -12.72
N VAL A 75 -3.86 -26.25 -12.03
CA VAL A 75 -2.99 -27.35 -12.46
C VAL A 75 -3.60 -28.72 -12.19
N ASN A 76 -3.90 -29.04 -10.92
CA ASN A 76 -4.54 -30.30 -10.52
C ASN A 76 -5.17 -30.19 -9.12
N ARG A 77 -5.82 -31.26 -8.64
CA ARG A 77 -6.50 -31.26 -7.32
C ARG A 77 -5.55 -31.09 -6.14
N GLU A 78 -4.33 -31.57 -6.21
CA GLU A 78 -3.36 -31.44 -5.11
C GLU A 78 -2.85 -30.00 -5.01
N ALA A 79 -2.49 -29.40 -6.14
CA ALA A 79 -2.11 -27.99 -6.23
C ALA A 79 -3.26 -27.08 -5.75
N GLN A 80 -4.51 -27.39 -6.12
CA GLN A 80 -5.69 -26.69 -5.60
C GLN A 80 -5.80 -26.75 -4.08
N GLN A 81 -5.55 -27.92 -3.48
CA GLN A 81 -5.61 -28.07 -2.03
C GLN A 81 -4.50 -27.28 -1.34
N ALA A 82 -3.28 -27.30 -1.88
CA ALA A 82 -2.16 -26.51 -1.37
C ALA A 82 -2.47 -25.00 -1.44
N VAL A 83 -2.94 -24.53 -2.59
CA VAL A 83 -3.37 -23.13 -2.80
C VAL A 83 -4.49 -22.73 -1.83
N LYS A 84 -5.51 -23.57 -1.62
CA LYS A 84 -6.59 -23.27 -0.67
C LYS A 84 -6.07 -23.09 0.76
N ARG A 85 -5.17 -23.98 1.21
CA ARG A 85 -4.56 -23.89 2.54
C ARG A 85 -3.70 -22.63 2.66
N TRP A 86 -2.90 -22.33 1.63
CA TRP A 86 -2.10 -21.11 1.58
C TRP A 86 -2.98 -19.86 1.60
N ALA A 87 -4.00 -19.76 0.76
CA ALA A 87 -4.90 -18.62 0.69
C ALA A 87 -5.60 -18.39 2.05
N GLN A 88 -6.06 -19.46 2.70
CA GLN A 88 -6.65 -19.38 4.03
C GLN A 88 -5.66 -18.85 5.08
N LYS A 89 -4.41 -19.30 5.06
CA LYS A 89 -3.36 -18.80 5.97
C LYS A 89 -3.07 -17.31 5.76
N GLN A 90 -3.19 -16.82 4.53
CA GLN A 90 -2.92 -15.43 4.15
C GLN A 90 -4.15 -14.51 4.20
N GLY A 91 -5.33 -15.02 4.61
CA GLY A 91 -6.57 -14.24 4.58
C GLY A 91 -7.06 -13.87 3.16
N ILE A 92 -6.56 -14.57 2.13
CA ILE A 92 -6.91 -14.34 0.72
C ILE A 92 -8.25 -15.01 0.43
N LYS A 93 -9.18 -14.23 -0.13
CA LYS A 93 -10.50 -14.71 -0.55
C LYS A 93 -10.41 -15.26 -1.97
N ILE A 94 -10.83 -16.51 -2.15
CA ILE A 94 -10.96 -17.15 -3.47
C ILE A 94 -12.40 -16.96 -3.94
N GLN A 95 -12.58 -16.34 -5.10
CA GLN A 95 -13.88 -16.13 -5.72
C GLN A 95 -13.94 -16.77 -7.09
N TYR A 96 -15.02 -17.50 -7.37
CA TYR A 96 -15.28 -18.01 -8.70
C TYR A 96 -15.91 -16.92 -9.57
N HIS A 97 -15.37 -16.74 -10.76
CA HIS A 97 -15.85 -15.78 -11.73
C HIS A 97 -16.12 -16.49 -13.07
N PRO A 98 -17.38 -16.58 -13.54
CA PRO A 98 -17.73 -17.39 -14.70
C PRO A 98 -17.20 -16.85 -16.04
N ILE A 99 -16.84 -15.56 -16.10
CA ILE A 99 -16.50 -14.84 -17.34
C ILE A 99 -14.99 -14.55 -17.47
N LEU A 100 -14.24 -14.54 -16.36
CA LEU A 100 -12.81 -14.24 -16.40
C LEU A 100 -12.04 -15.54 -16.70
N ALA A 101 -10.96 -15.45 -17.48
CA ALA A 101 -10.00 -16.54 -17.64
C ALA A 101 -8.69 -16.12 -16.94
N PRO A 102 -8.25 -16.80 -15.86
CA PRO A 102 -8.87 -17.97 -15.22
C PRO A 102 -10.16 -17.63 -14.45
N ASN A 103 -11.09 -18.60 -14.34
CA ASN A 103 -12.41 -18.43 -13.69
C ASN A 103 -12.33 -18.25 -12.16
N PHE A 104 -11.16 -17.95 -11.61
CA PHE A 104 -10.96 -17.77 -10.18
C PHE A 104 -10.11 -16.53 -9.95
N ALA A 105 -10.60 -15.65 -9.08
CA ALA A 105 -9.90 -14.47 -8.62
C ALA A 105 -9.47 -14.66 -7.17
N PHE A 106 -8.22 -14.35 -6.86
CA PHE A 106 -7.69 -14.33 -5.51
C PHE A 106 -7.61 -12.88 -5.06
N ARG A 107 -8.43 -12.51 -4.08
CA ARG A 107 -8.55 -11.14 -3.58
C ARG A 107 -7.93 -11.05 -2.18
N ARG A 108 -6.90 -10.23 -2.03
CA ARG A 108 -6.27 -9.90 -0.74
C ARG A 108 -6.81 -8.57 -0.23
N PRO A 109 -7.48 -8.54 0.94
CA PRO A 109 -7.85 -7.29 1.61
C PRO A 109 -6.60 -6.61 2.18
N ILE A 110 -6.69 -5.31 2.46
CA ILE A 110 -5.60 -4.59 3.12
C ILE A 110 -5.37 -5.10 4.54
N ASP A 111 -4.10 -5.30 4.89
CA ASP A 111 -3.63 -5.45 6.26
C ASP A 111 -3.19 -4.07 6.77
N LYS A 112 -3.99 -3.49 7.66
CA LYS A 112 -3.79 -2.14 8.19
C LYS A 112 -2.47 -1.95 8.94
N ASP A 113 -1.89 -3.02 9.48
CA ASP A 113 -0.67 -2.92 10.27
C ASP A 113 0.58 -3.10 9.40
N THR A 114 0.49 -3.86 8.31
CA THR A 114 1.64 -4.22 7.47
C THR A 114 1.61 -3.71 6.04
N ASP A 115 0.54 -3.08 5.59
CA ASP A 115 0.45 -2.52 4.23
C ASP A 115 0.60 -0.99 4.28
N THR A 116 0.52 -0.37 3.11
CA THR A 116 0.71 1.07 2.95
C THR A 116 -0.34 1.64 2.01
N LEU A 117 -0.90 2.80 2.36
CA LEU A 117 -1.81 3.52 1.48
C LEU A 117 -1.03 4.39 0.49
N TYR A 118 -1.17 4.12 -0.81
CA TYR A 118 -0.59 4.92 -1.88
C TYR A 118 -1.54 6.03 -2.33
N VAL A 119 -1.09 7.27 -2.24
CA VAL A 119 -1.82 8.47 -2.66
C VAL A 119 -1.13 9.02 -3.91
N SER A 120 -1.85 9.02 -5.03
CA SER A 120 -1.34 9.56 -6.29
C SER A 120 -1.20 11.08 -6.24
N GLN A 121 -0.52 11.66 -7.24
CA GLN A 121 -0.39 13.11 -7.33
C GLN A 121 -1.76 13.78 -7.55
N GLU A 122 -2.63 13.15 -8.34
CA GLU A 122 -3.97 13.65 -8.67
C GLU A 122 -4.93 13.56 -7.47
N ASP A 123 -4.78 12.52 -6.66
CA ASP A 123 -5.62 12.28 -5.50
C ASP A 123 -5.14 13.00 -4.24
N PHE A 124 -3.91 13.53 -4.23
CA PHE A 124 -3.35 14.13 -3.03
C PHE A 124 -4.18 15.27 -2.45
N ARG A 125 -4.75 16.11 -3.31
CA ARG A 125 -5.65 17.19 -2.87
C ARG A 125 -6.95 16.65 -2.29
N HIS A 126 -7.49 15.58 -2.86
CA HIS A 126 -8.69 14.91 -2.36
C HIS A 126 -8.42 14.28 -1.00
N PHE A 127 -7.30 13.55 -0.88
CA PHE A 127 -6.83 12.98 0.38
C PHE A 127 -6.78 14.00 1.51
N GLN A 128 -6.33 15.23 1.22
CA GLN A 128 -6.28 16.31 2.22
C GLN A 128 -7.64 16.90 2.58
N LEU A 129 -8.50 17.10 1.58
CA LEU A 129 -9.72 17.90 1.75
C LEU A 129 -10.95 17.06 2.10
N GLU A 130 -10.98 15.80 1.68
CA GLU A 130 -12.12 14.90 1.92
C GLU A 130 -12.52 14.85 3.40
N PRO A 131 -11.61 14.59 4.36
CA PRO A 131 -11.99 14.57 5.77
C PRO A 131 -12.42 15.96 6.28
N LEU A 132 -11.99 17.05 5.63
CA LEU A 132 -12.30 18.43 6.04
C LEU A 132 -13.61 18.95 5.44
N ASN A 133 -14.18 18.29 4.43
CA ASN A 133 -15.40 18.74 3.76
C ASN A 133 -16.61 18.91 4.72
N PRO A 134 -16.83 18.03 5.73
CA PRO A 134 -17.90 18.20 6.71
C PRO A 134 -17.64 19.32 7.75
N VAL A 135 -16.40 19.84 7.83
CA VAL A 135 -15.94 20.74 8.90
C VAL A 135 -16.40 22.20 8.70
N CYS A 136 -17.06 22.51 7.58
CA CYS A 136 -17.60 23.85 7.28
C CYS A 136 -18.80 24.28 8.18
N SER A 137 -19.10 23.55 9.26
CA SER A 137 -20.12 23.92 10.23
C SER A 137 -19.52 24.77 11.36
N PRO A 138 -20.01 26.01 11.60
CA PRO A 138 -19.48 26.92 12.63
C PRO A 138 -19.72 26.45 14.08
N PHE A 139 -20.32 25.27 14.29
CA PHE A 139 -20.65 24.70 15.61
C PHE A 139 -19.67 23.61 16.10
N LEU A 140 -18.60 23.35 15.34
CA LEU A 140 -17.64 22.30 15.67
C LEU A 140 -16.65 22.76 16.74
N THR A 141 -16.72 22.14 17.92
CA THR A 141 -15.80 22.39 19.03
C THR A 141 -14.78 21.27 19.22
N ARG A 142 -15.04 20.06 18.71
CA ARG A 142 -14.11 18.91 18.81
C ARG A 142 -14.14 18.03 17.56
N LEU A 143 -12.98 17.86 16.93
CA LEU A 143 -12.74 16.94 15.83
C LEU A 143 -11.94 15.73 16.33
N SER A 144 -12.30 14.53 15.88
CA SER A 144 -11.45 13.35 15.96
C SER A 144 -11.31 12.71 14.60
N PHE A 145 -10.10 12.27 14.28
CA PHE A 145 -9.82 11.49 13.08
C PHE A 145 -9.37 10.10 13.51
N SER A 146 -9.88 9.10 12.80
CA SER A 146 -9.47 7.71 12.92
C SER A 146 -8.91 7.26 11.59
N PHE A 147 -7.59 7.35 11.45
CA PHE A 147 -6.86 6.85 10.31
C PHE A 147 -6.12 5.55 10.72
N PRO A 148 -6.57 4.38 10.25
CA PRO A 148 -6.09 3.11 10.79
C PRO A 148 -4.74 2.67 10.21
N ILE A 149 -4.20 3.33 9.18
CA ILE A 149 -3.01 2.89 8.46
C ILE A 149 -1.79 3.70 8.95
N PRO A 150 -0.70 3.07 9.42
CA PRO A 150 0.45 3.78 9.95
C PRO A 150 1.38 4.33 8.86
N ARG A 151 1.19 3.90 7.62
CA ARG A 151 2.05 4.21 6.48
C ARG A 151 1.28 4.75 5.29
N VAL A 152 1.80 5.83 4.75
CA VAL A 152 1.32 6.45 3.51
C VAL A 152 2.47 6.51 2.52
N ALA A 153 2.18 6.28 1.25
CA ALA A 153 3.11 6.38 0.14
C ALA A 153 2.63 7.45 -0.84
N PHE A 154 3.55 8.16 -1.47
CA PHE A 154 3.24 9.05 -2.58
C PHE A 154 4.37 9.05 -3.62
N PRO A 155 4.09 9.44 -4.89
CA PRO A 155 5.12 9.46 -5.91
C PRO A 155 6.17 10.54 -5.66
N TYR A 156 7.41 10.28 -6.05
CA TYR A 156 8.52 11.22 -5.92
C TYR A 156 8.24 12.59 -6.57
N CYS A 157 7.50 12.60 -7.68
CA CYS A 157 7.10 13.85 -8.32
C CYS A 157 6.27 14.75 -7.38
N LEU A 158 5.45 14.19 -6.47
CA LEU A 158 4.69 14.99 -5.52
C LEU A 158 5.64 15.71 -4.54
N LEU A 159 6.70 15.04 -4.08
CA LEU A 159 7.73 15.64 -3.22
C LEU A 159 8.49 16.78 -3.92
N GLN A 160 8.66 16.70 -5.24
CA GLN A 160 9.33 17.75 -6.01
C GLN A 160 8.46 19.00 -6.17
N HIS A 161 7.16 18.83 -6.44
CA HIS A 161 6.24 19.91 -6.79
C HIS A 161 5.55 20.53 -5.57
N GLU A 162 5.20 19.74 -4.56
CA GLU A 162 4.45 20.18 -3.40
C GLU A 162 5.40 20.44 -2.22
N LYS A 163 5.58 21.72 -1.89
CA LYS A 163 6.60 22.18 -0.93
C LYS A 163 6.32 21.83 0.54
N ASP A 164 5.15 21.29 0.82
CA ASP A 164 4.63 21.04 2.17
C ASP A 164 3.91 19.69 2.28
N VAL A 165 4.15 18.77 1.32
CA VAL A 165 3.50 17.44 1.28
C VAL A 165 3.64 16.69 2.60
N LEU A 166 4.86 16.59 3.16
CA LEU A 166 5.10 15.86 4.41
C LEU A 166 4.43 16.55 5.59
N SER A 167 4.46 17.89 5.63
CA SER A 167 3.80 18.62 6.71
C SER A 167 2.28 18.44 6.73
N LYS A 168 1.65 18.40 5.55
CA LYS A 168 0.20 18.25 5.42
C LYS A 168 -0.28 16.82 5.75
N VAL A 169 0.55 15.81 5.49
CA VAL A 169 0.23 14.40 5.81
C VAL A 169 0.37 14.10 7.30
N VAL A 170 1.32 14.76 7.98
CA VAL A 170 1.65 14.48 9.38
C VAL A 170 1.13 15.58 10.30
N SER A 171 0.12 16.33 9.86
CA SER A 171 -0.55 17.29 10.72
C SER A 171 -1.19 16.55 11.91
N ARG A 172 -1.34 17.27 13.02
CA ARG A 172 -1.75 16.75 14.35
C ARG A 172 -3.01 15.88 14.33
N ASP A 173 -3.80 16.06 13.29
CA ASP A 173 -5.10 15.42 13.09
C ASP A 173 -5.00 13.98 12.59
N TRP A 174 -3.92 13.54 11.93
CA TRP A 174 -3.90 12.21 11.28
C TRP A 174 -3.57 11.02 12.20
N GLY A 175 -3.16 11.28 13.45
CA GLY A 175 -3.16 10.35 14.60
C GLY A 175 -2.22 9.12 14.56
N ARG A 176 -2.06 8.43 13.43
CA ARG A 176 -1.35 7.14 13.34
C ARG A 176 -0.25 7.10 12.28
N ILE A 177 -0.15 8.10 11.40
CA ILE A 177 0.89 8.10 10.35
C ILE A 177 2.25 8.31 11.00
N THR A 178 3.08 7.27 10.97
CA THR A 178 4.41 7.25 11.56
C THR A 178 5.52 7.17 10.52
N GLU A 179 5.18 6.68 9.32
CA GLU A 179 6.13 6.51 8.25
C GLU A 179 5.52 6.87 6.90
N VAL A 180 6.32 7.58 6.10
CA VAL A 180 5.97 8.02 4.77
C VAL A 180 6.94 7.38 3.77
N LEU A 181 6.40 6.73 2.76
CA LEU A 181 7.18 6.16 1.66
C LEU A 181 7.14 7.10 0.45
N VAL A 182 8.29 7.32 -0.16
CA VAL A 182 8.41 8.11 -1.38
C VAL A 182 8.71 7.15 -2.53
N VAL A 183 7.74 6.96 -3.40
CA VAL A 183 7.79 5.98 -4.47
C VAL A 183 8.50 6.58 -5.69
N MET A 184 9.68 6.07 -6.02
CA MET A 184 10.55 6.65 -7.05
C MET A 184 10.07 6.36 -8.48
N ASN A 185 9.62 5.13 -8.74
CA ASN A 185 9.09 4.68 -10.04
C ASN A 185 7.55 4.59 -10.05
N GLY A 186 6.88 5.32 -9.15
CA GLY A 186 5.43 5.25 -8.97
C GLY A 186 4.68 5.99 -10.08
N PRO A 187 3.51 5.49 -10.50
CA PRO A 187 2.66 6.17 -11.48
C PRO A 187 1.99 7.40 -10.86
N SER A 188 1.97 8.52 -11.59
CA SER A 188 1.39 9.78 -11.09
C SER A 188 -0.13 9.73 -10.89
N SER A 189 -0.81 8.76 -11.50
CA SER A 189 -2.27 8.56 -11.46
C SER A 189 -2.58 7.08 -11.19
N VAL A 190 -3.68 6.80 -10.50
CA VAL A 190 -4.19 5.43 -10.27
C VAL A 190 -5.25 5.01 -11.30
N TYR A 191 -5.72 5.92 -12.16
CA TYR A 191 -6.84 5.64 -13.08
C TYR A 191 -6.56 4.54 -14.11
N GLY A 192 -5.29 4.24 -14.42
CA GLY A 192 -4.90 3.11 -15.27
C GLY A 192 -4.78 1.76 -14.54
N LEU A 193 -5.02 1.74 -13.23
CA LEU A 193 -4.54 0.69 -12.32
C LEU A 193 -5.67 0.09 -11.48
N LEU A 194 -6.72 0.86 -11.27
CA LEU A 194 -8.03 0.34 -10.92
C LEU A 194 -8.73 -0.07 -12.21
N HIS A 195 -9.00 -1.37 -12.35
CA HIS A 195 -9.82 -1.86 -13.45
C HIS A 195 -11.27 -1.90 -12.98
N ASP A 196 -12.17 -1.34 -13.78
CA ASP A 196 -13.59 -1.58 -13.58
C ASP A 196 -13.85 -3.06 -13.83
N ASN A 197 -14.32 -3.75 -12.82
CA ASN A 197 -14.72 -5.14 -12.98
C ASN A 197 -16.18 -5.09 -13.43
N ASP A 198 -16.39 -5.18 -14.76
CA ASP A 198 -17.67 -5.05 -15.48
C ASP A 198 -18.85 -5.89 -14.92
N LEU A 199 -18.62 -6.71 -13.90
CA LEU A 199 -19.50 -7.82 -13.51
C LEU A 199 -19.87 -7.82 -12.02
N ASP A 200 -19.11 -7.14 -11.15
CA ASP A 200 -19.42 -6.97 -9.71
C ASP A 200 -19.56 -5.48 -9.30
N GLY A 201 -19.28 -4.53 -10.21
CA GLY A 201 -19.35 -3.09 -9.93
C GLY A 201 -18.33 -2.57 -8.91
N GLY A 202 -17.34 -3.40 -8.55
CA GLY A 202 -16.26 -3.03 -7.63
C GLY A 202 -14.96 -2.81 -8.38
N LEU A 203 -14.29 -1.69 -8.12
CA LEU A 203 -12.93 -1.44 -8.60
C LEU A 203 -11.99 -2.50 -8.02
N VAL A 204 -11.05 -2.94 -8.85
CA VAL A 204 -10.06 -3.95 -8.44
C VAL A 204 -8.65 -3.45 -8.75
N GLN A 205 -7.74 -3.69 -7.81
CA GLN A 205 -6.36 -3.24 -7.89
C GLN A 205 -5.42 -4.39 -8.29
N GLN A 206 -4.45 -4.10 -9.15
CA GLN A 206 -3.34 -5.01 -9.43
C GLN A 206 -2.38 -5.15 -8.24
N ARG A 207 -1.59 -6.23 -8.26
CA ARG A 207 -0.59 -6.52 -7.22
C ARG A 207 0.53 -5.49 -7.27
N TRP A 208 0.65 -4.70 -6.22
CA TRP A 208 1.76 -3.77 -6.02
C TRP A 208 2.37 -3.96 -4.65
N GLU A 209 3.66 -4.23 -4.64
CA GLU A 209 4.49 -4.25 -3.45
C GLU A 209 5.49 -3.11 -3.54
N TRP A 210 6.10 -2.78 -2.41
CA TRP A 210 7.23 -1.88 -2.42
C TRP A 210 8.47 -2.56 -1.85
N ALA A 211 9.61 -2.23 -2.43
CA ALA A 211 10.91 -2.63 -1.95
C ALA A 211 11.73 -1.37 -1.63
N ALA A 212 12.50 -1.43 -0.54
CA ALA A 212 13.44 -0.38 -0.22
C ALA A 212 14.53 -0.30 -1.30
N ILE A 213 15.06 0.90 -1.53
CA ILE A 213 16.23 1.08 -2.40
C ILE A 213 17.44 0.44 -1.71
N PRO A 214 18.27 -0.33 -2.43
CA PRO A 214 19.50 -0.88 -1.86
C PRO A 214 20.36 0.22 -1.22
N GLY A 215 20.76 0.01 0.04
CA GLY A 215 21.50 0.98 0.85
C GLY A 215 20.66 2.12 1.44
N ALA A 216 19.34 2.08 1.25
CA ALA A 216 18.34 2.91 1.92
C ALA A 216 17.25 2.04 2.57
N GLU A 217 17.64 0.85 3.09
CA GLU A 217 16.70 -0.04 3.78
C GLU A 217 16.12 0.61 5.03
N GLU A 218 16.95 1.37 5.74
CA GLU A 218 16.52 2.13 6.91
C GLU A 218 15.91 3.48 6.52
N PRO A 219 14.85 3.92 7.21
CA PRO A 219 14.21 5.18 6.91
C PRO A 219 15.06 6.34 7.43
N LEU A 220 14.87 7.52 6.84
CA LEU A 220 15.30 8.76 7.44
C LEU A 220 14.35 9.12 8.58
N VAL A 221 14.89 9.43 9.75
CA VAL A 221 14.10 9.80 10.94
C VAL A 221 14.22 11.30 11.16
N TRP A 222 13.08 11.95 11.37
CA TRP A 222 13.05 13.36 11.74
C TRP A 222 13.65 13.58 13.13
N ASP A 223 14.69 14.41 13.21
CA ASP A 223 15.26 14.89 14.46
C ASP A 223 14.70 16.29 14.78
N PRO A 224 13.80 16.42 15.78
CA PRO A 224 13.19 17.71 16.11
C PRO A 224 14.19 18.70 16.71
N ALA A 225 15.27 18.24 17.35
CA ALA A 225 16.29 19.11 17.94
C ALA A 225 17.19 19.73 16.86
N ARG A 226 17.52 18.96 15.81
CA ARG A 226 18.34 19.43 14.69
C ARG A 226 17.53 20.03 13.55
N ARG A 227 16.21 19.79 13.52
CA ARG A 227 15.32 20.14 12.42
C ARG A 227 15.80 19.57 11.08
N THR A 228 16.28 18.33 11.11
CA THR A 228 16.84 17.64 9.94
C THR A 228 16.43 16.18 9.95
N PHE A 229 16.46 15.54 8.79
CA PHE A 229 16.28 14.10 8.69
C PHE A 229 17.63 13.40 8.85
N THR A 230 17.76 12.47 9.78
CA THR A 230 18.99 11.70 10.00
C THR A 230 18.80 10.24 9.59
N PRO A 231 19.76 9.64 8.88
CA PRO A 231 19.72 8.20 8.61
C PRO A 231 19.91 7.42 9.92
N VAL A 232 19.19 6.31 10.08
CA VAL A 232 19.33 5.41 11.24
C VAL A 232 20.67 4.66 11.18
N THR A 233 21.14 4.35 9.97
CA THR A 233 22.42 3.66 9.72
C THR A 233 23.14 4.29 8.53
N GLN A 234 24.47 4.22 8.51
CA GLN A 234 25.27 4.66 7.36
C GLN A 234 25.24 3.56 6.29
N GLY A 235 24.19 3.55 5.46
CA GLY A 235 24.13 2.77 4.22
C GLY A 235 24.74 3.52 3.04
N PHE A 236 25.17 2.79 2.01
CA PHE A 236 25.57 3.38 0.73
C PHE A 236 24.37 3.44 -0.20
N TRP A 237 23.70 4.59 -0.26
CA TRP A 237 22.56 4.84 -1.13
C TRP A 237 22.87 4.52 -2.60
N ASN A 238 22.20 3.52 -3.16
CA ASN A 238 22.41 3.08 -4.54
C ASN A 238 21.14 3.28 -5.40
N SER A 239 20.70 4.54 -5.52
CA SER A 239 19.70 4.93 -6.54
C SER A 239 20.40 5.57 -7.73
N PRO A 240 20.09 5.15 -8.97
CA PRO A 240 20.62 5.79 -10.18
C PRO A 240 20.01 7.17 -10.46
N GLU A 241 18.87 7.49 -9.85
CA GLU A 241 18.07 8.68 -10.20
C GLU A 241 18.29 9.87 -9.27
N VAL A 242 18.48 9.63 -7.97
CA VAL A 242 18.51 10.69 -6.95
C VAL A 242 19.55 10.34 -5.89
N SER A 243 20.41 11.29 -5.54
CA SER A 243 21.36 11.11 -4.43
C SER A 243 20.66 11.20 -3.07
N GLU A 244 21.16 10.47 -2.05
CA GLU A 244 20.64 10.56 -0.66
C GLU A 244 20.54 12.01 -0.18
N ARG A 245 21.58 12.82 -0.47
CA ARG A 245 21.63 14.23 -0.07
C ARG A 245 20.50 15.04 -0.69
N GLU A 246 20.22 14.83 -1.97
CA GLU A 246 19.14 15.53 -2.68
C GLU A 246 17.78 15.12 -2.14
N PHE A 247 17.55 13.81 -1.97
CA PHE A 247 16.32 13.29 -1.39
C PHE A 247 16.07 13.85 0.02
N ARG A 248 17.10 13.85 0.88
CA ARG A 248 17.01 14.40 2.24
C ARG A 248 16.65 15.88 2.22
N LEU A 249 17.29 16.69 1.38
CA LEU A 249 16.99 18.12 1.28
C LEU A 249 15.55 18.39 0.82
N LEU A 250 15.04 17.56 -0.10
CA LEU A 250 13.64 17.64 -0.54
C LEU A 250 12.68 17.26 0.60
N ALA A 251 12.96 16.20 1.35
CA ALA A 251 12.17 15.79 2.51
C ALA A 251 12.19 16.88 3.60
N GLU A 252 13.35 17.44 3.93
CA GLU A 252 13.47 18.54 4.90
C GLU A 252 12.66 19.76 4.45
N ARG A 253 12.74 20.14 3.18
CA ARG A 253 11.95 21.24 2.62
C ARG A 253 10.45 20.97 2.69
N ALA A 254 10.03 19.75 2.34
CA ALA A 254 8.64 19.31 2.37
C ALA A 254 8.05 19.23 3.79
N PHE A 255 8.91 19.12 4.80
CA PHE A 255 8.51 19.04 6.20
C PHE A 255 8.65 20.37 6.96
N ALA A 256 9.54 21.28 6.53
CA ALA A 256 9.89 22.51 7.24
C ALA A 256 8.68 23.40 7.63
N ARG A 257 7.62 23.42 6.80
CA ARG A 257 6.39 24.19 7.08
C ARG A 257 5.53 23.62 8.22
N ALA A 258 5.64 22.32 8.54
CA ALA A 258 4.94 21.71 9.67
C ALA A 258 5.31 22.39 11.00
N ILE A 259 6.56 22.84 11.09
CA ILE A 259 7.16 23.40 12.30
C ILE A 259 6.69 24.85 12.51
N GLU A 260 6.38 25.55 11.42
CA GLU A 260 6.06 26.98 11.44
C GLU A 260 4.55 27.26 11.58
N SER A 261 3.68 26.39 11.05
CA SER A 261 2.23 26.67 10.95
C SER A 261 1.40 26.06 12.08
N ASP A 262 1.61 24.78 12.44
CA ASP A 262 0.52 24.00 13.06
C ASP A 262 0.88 23.28 14.37
N GLY A 263 1.99 23.64 15.02
CA GLY A 263 2.34 23.09 16.32
C GLY A 263 2.51 21.57 16.28
N TYR A 264 3.42 21.10 15.40
CA TYR A 264 3.83 19.70 15.37
C TYR A 264 4.12 19.22 16.80
N PRO A 265 3.43 18.18 17.30
CA PRO A 265 3.73 17.64 18.62
C PRO A 265 5.11 16.99 18.51
N GLY A 266 6.13 17.69 19.01
CA GLY A 266 7.55 17.35 18.85
C GLY A 266 8.01 16.00 19.41
N ASP A 267 7.08 15.10 19.78
CA ASP A 267 7.33 13.75 20.28
C ASP A 267 7.25 12.67 19.18
N SER A 268 6.65 12.95 18.03
CA SER A 268 6.53 11.95 16.96
C SER A 268 7.78 11.97 16.06
N SER A 269 8.55 10.88 16.04
CA SER A 269 9.65 10.74 15.09
C SER A 269 9.11 10.28 13.73
N LEU A 270 8.75 11.21 12.85
CA LEU A 270 8.35 10.88 11.48
C LEU A 270 9.49 10.15 10.75
N LYS A 271 9.16 9.03 10.11
CA LYS A 271 10.05 8.28 9.24
C LYS A 271 9.74 8.57 7.78
N VAL A 272 10.77 8.75 6.95
CA VAL A 272 10.63 8.93 5.50
C VAL A 272 11.57 7.96 4.79
N ARG A 273 11.04 7.13 3.89
CA ARG A 273 11.85 6.13 3.17
C ARG A 273 11.63 6.21 1.65
N PRO A 274 12.68 6.20 0.83
CA PRO A 274 12.54 6.00 -0.61
C PRO A 274 12.22 4.53 -0.93
N VAL A 275 11.33 4.27 -1.87
CA VAL A 275 10.98 2.89 -2.27
C VAL A 275 10.73 2.81 -3.76
N PHE A 276 10.86 1.60 -4.31
CA PHE A 276 10.36 1.28 -5.64
C PHE A 276 9.11 0.41 -5.52
N VAL A 277 8.15 0.63 -6.41
CA VAL A 277 7.09 -0.36 -6.67
C VAL A 277 7.72 -1.55 -7.37
N VAL A 278 7.41 -2.74 -6.86
CA VAL A 278 7.75 -4.03 -7.45
C VAL A 278 6.45 -4.83 -7.62
N GLY A 279 6.29 -5.48 -8.76
CA GLY A 279 5.04 -6.16 -9.12
C GLY A 279 4.72 -6.02 -10.59
#